data_AF-A0A7S1DZ78-F1
#
_entry.id   AF-A0A7S1DZ78-F1
#
_cell.length_a   1.000
_cell.length_b   1.000
_cell.length_c   1.000
_cell.angle_alpha   90.00
_cell.angle_beta   90.00
_cell.angle_gamma   90.00
#
_symmetry.space_group_name_H-M   'P 1'
#
loop_
_entity.id
_entity.type
_entity.pdbx_description
1 polymer ?
#
loop_
_entity_poly.entity_id
_entity_poly.type
_entity_poly.pdbx_seq_one_letter_code
_entity_poly.pdbx_strand_id
1 'polypeptide(L)'
;GDELDSFMYQTVGHEGIEAISECMGLPLYRRPIRKGTSLQQDLEYRTTEGDEVEELHALLAAVKRDMPEVTAVCCGAILSNYQRTRVESVCMRLGLVSLAYLWMGDQAELLDEMIDSGIEAIAIKVACMGLSQKHLGLDLAAL
;
A
#
# COMPACT_ATOMS: atom_id res chain seq x y z
N GLY A 1 7.69 2.94 -19.23
CA GLY A 1 6.59 3.28 -18.33
C GLY A 1 5.83 2.00 -18.07
N ASP A 2 6.25 1.26 -17.05
CA ASP A 2 5.62 0.01 -16.63
C ASP A 2 4.48 0.32 -15.66
N GLU A 3 3.50 1.09 -16.11
CA GLU A 3 2.31 1.30 -15.31
C GLU A 3 1.46 0.03 -15.40
N LEU A 4 1.45 -0.71 -14.29
CA LEU A 4 0.52 -1.81 -14.08
C LEU A 4 -0.86 -1.18 -13.83
N ASP A 5 -1.85 -1.56 -14.61
CA ASP A 5 -3.26 -1.20 -14.39
C ASP A 5 -3.78 -1.91 -13.13
N SER A 6 -3.36 -1.42 -11.95
CA SER A 6 -3.73 -1.96 -10.64
C SER A 6 -4.24 -0.82 -9.75
N PHE A 7 -5.48 -0.95 -9.28
CA PHE A 7 -6.03 -0.08 -8.24
C PHE A 7 -5.55 -0.48 -6.83
N MET A 8 -4.87 -1.62 -6.71
CA MET A 8 -4.45 -2.17 -5.44
C MET A 8 -3.10 -1.60 -4.99
N TYR A 9 -2.11 -1.51 -5.88
CA TYR A 9 -0.73 -1.22 -5.51
C TYR A 9 -0.20 0.07 -6.12
N GLN A 10 0.49 0.87 -5.31
CA GLN A 10 1.25 2.03 -5.79
C GLN A 10 2.50 1.55 -6.53
N THR A 11 2.60 1.88 -7.81
CA THR A 11 3.79 1.58 -8.63
C THR A 11 4.82 2.70 -8.60
N VAL A 12 4.38 3.95 -8.43
CA VAL A 12 5.29 5.10 -8.49
C VAL A 12 6.11 5.17 -7.21
N GLY A 13 7.43 5.24 -7.34
CA GLY A 13 8.36 5.29 -6.22
C GLY A 13 8.67 3.93 -5.59
N HIS A 14 8.21 2.81 -6.15
CA HIS A 14 8.41 1.47 -5.58
C HIS A 14 9.90 1.06 -5.47
N GLU A 15 10.78 1.72 -6.23
CA GLU A 15 12.22 1.53 -6.23
C GLU A 15 12.84 2.01 -4.90
N GLY A 16 12.27 3.03 -4.27
CA GLY A 16 12.76 3.57 -2.99
C GLY A 16 12.52 2.66 -1.79
N ILE A 17 11.66 1.65 -1.90
CA ILE A 17 11.32 0.74 -0.80
C ILE A 17 12.55 -0.04 -0.28
N GLU A 18 13.50 -0.37 -1.17
CA GLU A 18 14.73 -1.06 -0.78
C GLU A 18 15.60 -0.17 0.13
N ALA A 19 15.82 1.08 -0.28
CA ALA A 19 16.53 2.05 0.54
C ALA A 19 15.84 2.32 1.89
N ILE A 20 14.48 2.37 1.92
CA ILE A 20 13.73 2.50 3.18
C ILE A 20 14.01 1.32 4.12
N SER A 21 13.97 0.09 3.61
CA SER A 21 14.27 -1.11 4.39
C SER A 21 15.70 -1.10 4.94
N GLU A 22 16.68 -0.71 4.12
CA GLU A 22 18.08 -0.59 4.53
C GLU A 22 18.24 0.45 5.65
N CYS A 23 17.65 1.64 5.49
CA CYS A 23 17.70 2.71 6.49
C CYS A 23 17.00 2.33 7.80
N MET A 24 15.91 1.54 7.73
CA MET A 24 15.18 1.08 8.91
C MET A 24 15.82 -0.16 9.57
N GLY A 25 16.73 -0.85 8.88
CA GLY A 25 17.30 -2.12 9.35
C GLY A 25 16.26 -3.23 9.50
N LEU A 26 15.17 -3.17 8.71
CA LEU A 26 14.07 -4.13 8.76
C LEU A 26 14.11 -5.11 7.58
N PRO A 27 13.68 -6.37 7.77
CA PRO A 27 13.63 -7.34 6.68
C PRO A 27 12.66 -6.90 5.58
N LEU A 28 13.06 -7.08 4.32
CA LEU A 28 12.24 -6.76 3.15
C LEU A 28 11.80 -8.02 2.42
N TYR A 29 10.49 -8.19 2.33
CA TYR A 29 9.87 -9.22 1.52
C TYR A 29 9.26 -8.59 0.27
N ARG A 30 9.62 -9.09 -0.91
CA ARG A 30 9.08 -8.63 -2.19
C ARG A 30 8.53 -9.81 -2.98
N ARG A 31 7.44 -9.56 -3.71
CA ARG A 31 6.90 -10.49 -4.68
C ARG A 31 6.36 -9.71 -5.87
N PRO A 32 6.73 -10.08 -7.11
CA PRO A 32 6.22 -9.40 -8.29
C PRO A 32 4.74 -9.73 -8.48
N ILE A 33 3.96 -8.71 -8.84
CA ILE A 33 2.63 -8.91 -9.41
C ILE A 33 2.74 -9.04 -10.93
N ARG A 34 1.87 -9.84 -11.53
CA ARG A 34 1.87 -10.04 -12.98
C ARG A 34 0.95 -9.01 -13.62
N LYS A 35 1.29 -8.55 -14.83
CA LYS A 35 0.41 -7.63 -15.56
C LYS A 35 -0.88 -8.36 -15.97
N GLY A 36 -2.02 -7.66 -15.85
CA GLY A 36 -3.32 -8.20 -16.27
C GLY A 36 -3.95 -9.19 -15.30
N THR A 37 -3.48 -9.25 -14.04
CA THR A 37 -4.05 -10.12 -13.00
C THR A 37 -4.98 -9.39 -12.04
N SER A 38 -5.38 -8.14 -12.30
CA SER A 38 -6.44 -7.48 -11.52
C SER A 38 -7.80 -7.98 -12.03
N LEU A 39 -8.17 -9.20 -11.64
CA LEU A 39 -9.32 -9.95 -12.18
C LEU A 39 -10.60 -9.65 -11.41
N GLN A 40 -10.51 -9.59 -10.08
CA GLN A 40 -11.63 -9.26 -9.21
C GLN A 40 -11.56 -7.79 -8.83
N GLN A 41 -12.47 -6.99 -9.41
CA GLN A 41 -12.52 -5.53 -9.23
C GLN A 41 -13.78 -5.05 -8.48
N ASP A 42 -14.61 -5.97 -7.98
CA ASP A 42 -15.72 -5.63 -7.10
C ASP A 42 -15.22 -4.97 -5.78
N LEU A 43 -16.11 -4.23 -5.11
CA LEU A 43 -15.82 -3.61 -3.81
C LEU A 43 -15.47 -4.64 -2.73
N GLU A 44 -16.19 -5.76 -2.73
CA GLU A 44 -15.91 -6.90 -1.87
C GLU A 44 -15.02 -7.89 -2.60
N TYR A 45 -13.90 -8.24 -1.97
CA TYR A 45 -12.99 -9.21 -2.56
C TYR A 45 -13.51 -10.63 -2.37
N ARG A 46 -13.57 -11.38 -3.47
CA ARG A 46 -13.81 -12.82 -3.49
C ARG A 46 -12.55 -13.49 -4.03
N THR A 47 -12.04 -14.48 -3.30
CA THR A 47 -10.87 -15.28 -3.72
C THR A 47 -11.03 -15.71 -5.17
N THR A 48 -10.13 -15.24 -6.02
CA THR A 48 -10.17 -15.47 -7.46
C THR A 48 -8.82 -16.00 -7.89
N GLU A 49 -8.81 -17.18 -8.49
CA GLU A 49 -7.57 -17.81 -8.94
C GLU A 49 -6.89 -16.94 -10.00
N GLY A 50 -5.58 -16.73 -9.84
CA GLY A 50 -4.78 -15.91 -10.75
C GLY A 50 -4.94 -14.41 -10.55
N ASP A 51 -5.68 -13.96 -9.54
CA ASP A 51 -5.80 -12.54 -9.20
C ASP A 51 -4.57 -12.00 -8.45
N GLU A 52 -4.27 -10.71 -8.63
CA GLU A 52 -3.10 -10.03 -8.04
C GLU A 52 -3.10 -10.04 -6.51
N VAL A 53 -4.27 -10.18 -5.86
CA VAL A 53 -4.38 -10.28 -4.41
C VAL A 53 -3.87 -11.64 -3.90
N GLU A 54 -3.89 -12.69 -4.73
CA GLU A 54 -3.33 -13.98 -4.36
C GLU A 54 -1.80 -13.95 -4.30
N GLU A 55 -1.15 -13.03 -5.02
CA GLU A 55 0.28 -12.78 -4.86
C GLU A 55 0.58 -12.15 -3.49
N LEU A 56 -0.27 -11.23 -2.99
CA LEU A 56 -0.15 -10.73 -1.61
C LEU A 56 -0.35 -11.83 -0.57
N HIS A 57 -1.32 -12.73 -0.79
CA HIS A 57 -1.51 -13.90 0.08
C HIS A 57 -0.26 -14.78 0.12
N ALA A 58 0.31 -15.11 -1.03
CA ALA A 58 1.52 -15.92 -1.10
C ALA A 58 2.73 -15.24 -0.44
N LEU A 59 2.85 -13.92 -0.57
CA LEU A 59 3.89 -13.12 0.09
C LEU A 59 3.75 -13.17 1.62
N LEU A 60 2.55 -12.88 2.14
CA LEU A 60 2.31 -12.88 3.58
C LEU A 60 2.38 -14.28 4.20
N ALA A 61 2.02 -15.32 3.45
CA ALA A 61 2.23 -16.71 3.87
C ALA A 61 3.73 -17.04 4.03
N ALA A 62 4.58 -16.54 3.13
CA ALA A 62 6.02 -16.69 3.24
C ALA A 62 6.57 -15.93 4.46
N VAL A 63 6.14 -14.68 4.68
CA VAL A 63 6.49 -13.90 5.86
C VAL A 63 6.13 -14.65 7.14
N LYS A 64 4.89 -15.14 7.26
CA LYS A 64 4.42 -15.85 8.45
C LYS A 64 5.17 -17.16 8.70
N ARG A 65 5.60 -17.85 7.65
CA ARG A 65 6.44 -19.06 7.77
C ARG A 65 7.83 -18.72 8.31
N ASP A 66 8.42 -17.64 7.79
CA ASP A 66 9.78 -17.24 8.12
C ASP A 66 9.84 -16.47 9.46
N MET A 67 8.74 -15.83 9.86
CA MET A 67 8.54 -15.07 11.10
C MET A 67 7.20 -15.45 11.77
N PRO A 68 7.14 -16.60 12.47
CA PRO A 68 5.90 -17.12 13.07
C PRO A 68 5.26 -16.22 14.13
N GLU A 69 6.01 -15.28 14.69
CA GLU A 69 5.57 -14.30 15.67
C GLU A 69 4.71 -13.17 15.07
N VAL A 70 4.66 -13.04 13.74
CA VAL A 70 3.83 -12.04 13.07
C VAL A 70 2.34 -12.39 13.25
N THR A 71 1.60 -11.46 13.87
CA THR A 71 0.17 -11.63 14.17
C THR A 71 -0.73 -10.65 13.41
N ALA A 72 -0.16 -9.61 12.79
CA ALA A 72 -0.94 -8.55 12.17
C ALA A 72 -0.23 -7.98 10.92
N VAL A 73 -1.02 -7.34 10.06
CA VAL A 73 -0.56 -6.59 8.89
C VAL A 73 -1.16 -5.19 8.97
N CYS A 74 -0.31 -4.17 8.93
CA CYS A 74 -0.74 -2.79 8.83
C CYS A 74 -0.76 -2.34 7.36
N CYS A 75 -1.86 -1.76 6.90
CA CYS A 75 -1.97 -1.19 5.55
C CYS A 75 -2.26 0.32 5.60
N GLY A 76 -1.73 1.05 4.63
CA GLY A 76 -1.92 2.50 4.48
C GLY A 76 -3.16 2.90 3.69
N ALA A 77 -4.23 2.09 3.72
CA ALA A 77 -5.47 2.46 3.04
C ALA A 77 -6.16 3.61 3.79
N ILE A 78 -6.39 4.74 3.11
CA ILE A 78 -7.04 5.92 3.68
C ILE A 78 -8.55 5.90 3.38
N LEU A 79 -8.98 6.31 2.19
CA LEU A 79 -10.42 6.31 1.85
C LEU A 79 -10.85 5.01 1.12
N SER A 80 -9.89 4.20 0.68
CA SER A 80 -10.14 3.09 -0.25
C SER A 80 -10.65 1.83 0.46
N ASN A 81 -11.97 1.60 0.38
CA ASN A 81 -12.55 0.31 0.74
C ASN A 81 -12.00 -0.84 -0.09
N TYR A 82 -11.75 -0.60 -1.38
CA TYR A 82 -11.23 -1.59 -2.32
C TYR A 82 -9.91 -2.21 -1.83
N GLN A 83 -8.97 -1.37 -1.37
CA GLN A 83 -7.67 -1.82 -0.87
C GLN A 83 -7.82 -2.49 0.51
N ARG A 84 -8.59 -1.87 1.42
CA ARG A 84 -8.81 -2.40 2.77
C ARG A 84 -9.38 -3.81 2.74
N THR A 85 -10.47 -4.04 2.00
CA THR A 85 -11.16 -5.34 1.98
C THR A 85 -10.30 -6.46 1.41
N ARG A 86 -9.41 -6.15 0.46
CA ARG A 86 -8.44 -7.10 -0.11
C ARG A 86 -7.38 -7.51 0.91
N VAL A 87 -6.77 -6.55 1.61
CA VAL A 87 -5.82 -6.86 2.70
C VAL A 87 -6.52 -7.65 3.80
N GLU A 88 -7.72 -7.25 4.19
CA GLU A 88 -8.52 -7.92 5.23
C GLU A 88 -8.83 -9.37 4.85
N SER A 89 -9.25 -9.63 3.60
CA SER A 89 -9.50 -10.97 3.09
C SER A 89 -8.25 -11.87 3.16
N VAL A 90 -7.08 -11.34 2.77
CA VAL A 90 -5.81 -12.08 2.87
C VAL A 90 -5.44 -12.37 4.33
N CYS A 91 -5.53 -11.36 5.20
CA CYS A 91 -5.21 -11.49 6.61
C CYS A 91 -6.10 -12.53 7.30
N MET A 92 -7.41 -12.48 7.05
CA MET A 92 -8.38 -13.43 7.60
C MET A 92 -8.03 -14.88 7.22
N ARG A 93 -7.67 -15.14 5.96
CA ARG A 93 -7.28 -16.47 5.48
C ARG A 93 -5.99 -17.00 6.13
N LEU A 94 -5.08 -16.09 6.48
CA LEU A 94 -3.82 -16.44 7.13
C LEU A 94 -3.90 -16.43 8.66
N GLY A 95 -5.04 -16.07 9.25
CA GLY A 95 -5.18 -15.87 10.69
C GLY A 95 -4.29 -14.74 11.21
N LEU A 96 -4.24 -13.63 10.46
CA LEU A 96 -3.58 -12.38 10.82
C LEU A 96 -4.65 -11.30 11.07
N VAL A 97 -4.34 -10.34 11.94
CA VAL A 97 -5.17 -9.15 12.16
C VAL A 97 -4.86 -8.11 11.10
N SER A 98 -5.88 -7.59 10.41
CA SER A 98 -5.71 -6.45 9.50
C SER A 98 -5.84 -5.14 10.28
N LEU A 99 -4.82 -4.30 10.23
CA LEU A 99 -4.79 -2.98 10.85
C LEU A 99 -4.83 -1.91 9.75
N ALA A 100 -5.84 -1.07 9.76
CA ALA A 100 -6.03 0.01 8.79
C ALA A 100 -6.29 1.32 9.55
N TYR A 101 -5.28 1.82 10.26
CA TYR A 101 -5.43 2.94 11.21
C TYR A 101 -5.85 4.25 10.55
N LEU A 102 -5.47 4.47 9.29
CA LEU A 102 -5.79 5.69 8.54
C LEU A 102 -7.15 5.60 7.84
N TRP A 103 -7.81 4.44 7.91
CA TRP A 103 -9.01 4.19 7.11
C TRP A 103 -10.19 5.02 7.61
N MET A 104 -10.84 5.73 6.68
CA MET A 104 -11.98 6.63 6.96
C MET A 104 -11.65 7.77 7.95
N GLY A 105 -10.38 8.08 8.18
CA GLY A 105 -9.99 9.26 8.94
C GLY A 105 -10.34 10.56 8.19
N ASP A 106 -10.51 11.65 8.94
CA ASP A 106 -10.71 12.96 8.32
C ASP A 106 -9.47 13.34 7.51
N GLN A 107 -9.66 13.75 6.26
CA GLN A 107 -8.54 13.94 5.33
C GLN A 107 -7.69 15.17 5.68
N ALA A 108 -8.29 16.21 6.25
CA ALA A 108 -7.55 17.40 6.66
C ALA A 108 -6.73 17.08 7.91
N GLU A 109 -7.34 16.42 8.90
CA GLU A 109 -6.63 16.00 10.12
C GLU A 109 -5.48 15.05 9.79
N LEU A 110 -5.70 14.05 8.93
CA LEU A 110 -4.64 13.14 8.49
C LEU A 110 -3.50 13.85 7.77
N LEU A 111 -3.80 14.86 6.95
CA LEU A 111 -2.78 15.65 6.27
C LEU A 111 -1.95 16.45 7.28
N ASP A 112 -2.60 17.11 8.24
CA ASP A 112 -1.94 17.83 9.31
C ASP A 112 -1.05 16.89 10.14
N GLU A 113 -1.54 15.70 10.50
CA GLU A 113 -0.75 14.67 11.18
C GLU A 113 0.47 14.20 10.38
N MET A 114 0.34 14.05 9.05
CA MET A 114 1.46 13.68 8.19
C MET A 114 2.53 14.79 8.17
N ILE A 115 2.11 16.05 8.09
CA ILE A 115 3.00 17.22 8.13
C ILE A 115 3.72 17.29 9.50
N ASP A 116 2.99 17.05 10.59
CA ASP A 116 3.52 17.13 11.95
C ASP A 116 4.30 15.88 12.38
N SER A 117 4.29 14.80 11.58
CA SER A 117 4.95 13.52 11.89
C SER A 117 6.48 13.60 11.97
N GLY A 118 7.07 14.69 11.46
CA GLY A 118 8.52 14.85 11.33
C GLY A 118 9.14 14.05 10.17
N ILE A 119 8.30 13.45 9.32
CA ILE A 119 8.74 12.78 8.08
C ILE A 119 8.84 13.82 6.96
N GLU A 120 9.99 13.87 6.28
CA GLU A 120 10.15 14.65 5.05
C GLU A 120 9.40 13.92 3.90
N ALA A 121 8.21 14.43 3.57
CA ALA A 121 7.33 13.82 2.56
C ALA A 121 7.39 14.64 1.27
N ILE A 122 7.93 14.05 0.19
CA ILE A 122 8.11 14.74 -1.10
C ILE A 122 7.11 14.26 -2.14
N ALA A 123 6.48 15.20 -2.85
CA ALA A 123 5.56 14.88 -3.94
C ALA A 123 6.30 14.36 -5.19
N ILE A 124 6.12 13.07 -5.52
CA ILE A 124 6.78 12.43 -6.67
C ILE A 124 5.87 12.22 -7.89
N LYS A 125 4.56 12.36 -7.74
CA LYS A 125 3.56 12.35 -8.84
C LYS A 125 2.33 13.13 -8.44
N VAL A 126 1.71 13.81 -9.40
CA VAL A 126 0.43 14.50 -9.23
C VAL A 126 -0.55 14.07 -10.31
N ALA A 127 -1.81 13.84 -9.93
CA ALA A 127 -2.88 13.40 -10.83
C ALA A 127 -4.25 13.92 -10.36
N CYS A 128 -4.32 15.21 -10.00
CA CYS A 128 -5.56 15.87 -9.57
C CYS A 128 -5.66 17.27 -10.18
N MET A 129 -6.88 17.72 -10.42
CA MET A 129 -7.14 19.10 -10.85
C MET A 129 -6.62 20.09 -9.80
N GLY A 130 -5.89 21.10 -10.25
CA GLY A 130 -5.24 22.08 -9.36
C GLY A 130 -3.77 21.78 -9.08
N LEU A 131 -3.34 20.52 -9.18
CA LEU A 131 -1.93 20.15 -9.07
C LEU A 131 -1.26 20.02 -10.45
N SER A 132 -0.06 20.55 -10.62
CA SER A 132 0.74 20.43 -11.84
C SER A 132 2.20 20.10 -11.54
N GLN A 133 3.02 19.96 -12.59
CA GLN A 133 4.44 19.62 -12.47
C GLN A 133 5.24 20.57 -11.56
N LYS A 134 4.79 21.81 -11.36
CA LYS A 134 5.43 22.78 -10.47
C LYS A 134 5.45 22.34 -8.99
N HIS A 135 4.60 21.39 -8.62
CA HIS A 135 4.52 20.88 -7.26
C HIS A 135 5.36 19.61 -7.05
N LEU A 136 5.91 19.02 -8.10
CA LEU A 136 6.77 17.84 -7.96
C LEU A 136 8.10 18.24 -7.31
N GLY A 137 8.58 17.40 -6.40
CA GLY A 137 9.80 17.66 -5.63
C GLY A 137 9.63 18.64 -4.48
N LEU A 138 8.42 19.17 -4.26
CA LEU A 138 8.10 19.97 -3.08
C LEU A 138 7.76 19.07 -1.90
N ASP A 139 8.04 19.59 -0.70
CA ASP A 139 7.56 19.05 0.56
C ASP A 139 6.04 19.09 0.63
N LEU A 140 5.43 18.10 1.28
CA LEU A 140 3.99 17.98 1.48
C LEU A 140 3.39 19.22 2.14
N ALA A 141 4.09 19.86 3.07
CA ALA A 141 3.66 21.09 3.73
C ALA A 141 3.70 22.32 2.79
N ALA A 142 4.37 22.21 1.64
CA ALA A 142 4.50 23.27 0.65
C ALA A 142 3.60 23.08 -0.59
N LEU A 143 2.76 22.04 -0.61
CA LEU A 143 1.75 21.80 -1.64
C LEU A 143 0.51 22.68 -1.47
#